data_AF-A0A4Q5X810-F1
#
_entry.id   AF-A0A4Q5X810-F1
#
_cell.length_a   1.000
_cell.length_b   1.000
_cell.length_c   1.000
_cell.angle_alpha   90.00
_cell.angle_beta   90.00
_cell.angle_gamma   90.00
#
_symmetry.space_group_name_H-M   'P 1'
#
loop_
_entity.id
_entity.type
_entity.pdbx_description
1 polymer ?
#
loop_
_entity_poly.entity_id
_entity_poly.type
_entity_poly.pdbx_seq_one_letter_code
_entity_poly.pdbx_strand_id
1 'polypeptide(L)'
;MKRALSLATAAALVACGGETTLPPQGQILLYIDTDAPLAPAPGSPAEVGLPPALFDRLRIEVRDQEAPEGSPPLARRDFPLHRGYFQGAPESVGIVPERSGGRLQARARLYRSVNVRAGELAVSSTVDVVQELPPVPAEGIVRVLMELRMEDTGMPRSLPRAEPLDAAPRTSAVGSWSGAAQRPCSGEAGEGELCVPGGAFWMGDPALRDDGEVADAARERLVVVSPFFIDAHEVTVAELRAHADDIASAGAELPPEWSGSSAGISEDDFSTYTPGPSSSDPVDQQSALPVNGVSWHTARAYCRAVGKDLPSEVMFEFLASGRGREQEYVWGNDEPQWCDGSVVAARAGFGAYATFDGTCRPADSIGGPLPMGGGLRDRAQLAQGEVLDLAGNLSEWTLDWFNTENEGVWATSRVLTDPVADERGAAGERRTLRGGSWRGRYVQLRAATRLGREPEMVSRAVGFRCARRP
;
A
#
# COMPACT_ATOMS: atom_id res chain seq x y z
N MET A 1 -3.28 13.81 -37.19
CA MET A 1 -4.66 14.32 -37.35
C MET A 1 -5.24 14.51 -35.96
N LYS A 2 -5.30 15.77 -35.49
CA LYS A 2 -5.75 16.12 -34.13
C LYS A 2 -7.28 16.21 -34.12
N ARG A 3 -7.94 15.42 -33.26
CA ARG A 3 -9.37 15.61 -32.95
C ARG A 3 -9.46 16.48 -31.70
N ALA A 4 -9.79 17.76 -31.89
CA ALA A 4 -10.33 18.60 -30.84
C ALA A 4 -11.80 18.19 -30.64
N LEU A 5 -12.16 17.77 -29.44
CA LEU A 5 -13.54 17.50 -29.06
C LEU A 5 -14.09 18.75 -28.37
N SER A 6 -14.86 19.55 -29.09
CA SER A 6 -15.62 20.67 -28.53
C SER A 6 -16.90 20.16 -27.88
N LEU A 7 -17.33 20.78 -26.78
CA LEU A 7 -18.72 20.72 -26.34
C LEU A 7 -19.18 22.13 -25.94
N ALA A 8 -19.92 22.75 -26.87
CA ALA A 8 -20.83 23.83 -26.59
C ALA A 8 -22.21 23.23 -26.31
N THR A 9 -22.85 23.65 -25.22
CA THR A 9 -24.28 23.46 -24.99
C THR A 9 -24.94 24.83 -25.07
N ALA A 10 -25.52 25.16 -26.22
CA ALA A 10 -26.45 26.26 -26.36
C ALA A 10 -27.77 25.69 -26.88
N ALA A 11 -28.76 25.61 -26.00
CA ALA A 11 -30.14 25.34 -26.40
C ALA A 11 -30.76 26.64 -26.90
N ALA A 12 -30.89 26.79 -28.23
CA ALA A 12 -31.83 27.70 -28.85
C ALA A 12 -32.27 27.13 -30.20
N LEU A 13 -33.55 26.76 -30.29
CA LEU A 13 -34.22 26.46 -31.55
C LEU A 13 -34.41 27.78 -32.33
N VAL A 14 -33.90 27.85 -33.56
CA VAL A 14 -34.61 28.22 -34.82
C VAL A 14 -33.61 28.72 -35.89
N ALA A 15 -33.86 28.24 -37.12
CA ALA A 15 -33.42 28.67 -38.45
C ALA A 15 -32.10 28.14 -39.05
N CYS A 16 -32.27 27.32 -40.09
CA CYS A 16 -31.25 26.93 -41.07
C CYS A 16 -30.77 28.12 -41.92
N GLY A 17 -29.48 28.14 -42.25
CA GLY A 17 -28.94 28.85 -43.43
C GLY A 17 -27.92 29.95 -43.11
N GLY A 18 -26.66 29.56 -42.98
CA GLY A 18 -25.51 30.48 -42.94
C GLY A 18 -24.30 29.79 -42.30
N GLU A 19 -23.17 29.78 -43.00
CA GLU A 19 -21.87 29.53 -42.35
C GLU A 19 -21.59 30.68 -41.38
N THR A 20 -22.14 30.60 -40.18
CA THR A 20 -21.75 31.44 -39.06
C THR A 20 -20.41 30.92 -38.54
N THR A 21 -19.32 31.34 -39.17
CA THR A 21 -18.02 31.34 -38.49
C THR A 21 -18.15 32.25 -37.28
N LEU A 22 -18.24 31.65 -36.08
CA LEU A 22 -18.17 32.39 -34.82
C LEU A 22 -16.90 33.26 -34.81
N PRO A 23 -16.96 34.51 -34.32
CA PRO A 23 -15.77 35.35 -34.22
C PRO A 23 -14.71 34.62 -33.36
N PRO A 24 -13.41 34.77 -33.66
CA PRO A 24 -12.36 34.11 -32.91
C PRO A 24 -12.43 34.55 -31.44
N GLN A 25 -12.83 33.65 -30.55
CA GLN A 25 -12.89 33.93 -29.12
C GLN A 25 -11.54 33.65 -28.47
N GLY A 26 -11.12 34.53 -27.57
CA GLY A 26 -9.97 34.29 -26.71
C GLY A 26 -10.20 33.06 -25.82
N GLN A 27 -9.16 32.24 -25.69
CA GLN A 27 -9.22 31.02 -24.90
C GLN A 27 -7.91 30.76 -24.15
N ILE A 28 -7.99 29.98 -23.09
CA ILE A 28 -6.83 29.40 -22.40
C ILE A 28 -6.69 27.95 -22.84
N LEU A 29 -5.47 27.54 -23.22
CA LEU A 29 -5.06 26.15 -23.24
C LEU A 29 -4.32 25.86 -21.93
N LEU A 30 -5.00 25.18 -21.01
CA LEU A 30 -4.44 24.74 -19.74
C LEU A 30 -3.80 23.37 -19.95
N TYR A 31 -2.48 23.35 -20.02
CA TYR A 31 -1.67 22.14 -20.01
C TYR A 31 -1.56 21.60 -18.59
N ILE A 32 -1.81 20.31 -18.42
CA ILE A 32 -1.68 19.57 -17.18
C ILE A 32 -0.50 18.61 -17.33
N ASP A 33 0.38 18.59 -16.34
CA ASP A 33 1.45 17.61 -16.24
C ASP A 33 1.60 17.10 -14.81
N THR A 34 2.24 15.95 -14.66
CA THR A 34 2.53 15.35 -13.36
C THR A 34 3.80 14.52 -13.43
N ASP A 35 4.53 14.42 -12.32
CA ASP A 35 5.65 13.49 -12.18
C ASP A 35 5.23 12.08 -11.72
N ALA A 36 3.94 11.88 -11.42
CA ALA A 36 3.38 10.61 -10.97
C ALA A 36 3.62 9.47 -11.98
N PRO A 37 3.93 8.24 -11.52
CA PRO A 37 3.81 7.06 -12.35
C PRO A 37 2.32 6.80 -12.64
N LEU A 38 2.02 6.56 -13.92
CA LEU A 38 0.66 6.32 -14.41
C LEU A 38 0.58 4.98 -15.12
N ALA A 39 -0.61 4.37 -15.05
CA ALA A 39 -0.91 3.12 -15.75
C ALA A 39 -0.74 3.29 -17.27
N PRO A 40 -0.38 2.23 -18.00
CA PRO A 40 -0.40 2.25 -19.46
C PRO A 40 -1.84 2.49 -19.98
N ALA A 41 -1.97 2.87 -21.25
CA ALA A 41 -3.30 3.07 -21.82
C ALA A 41 -4.10 1.75 -21.81
N PRO A 42 -5.42 1.79 -21.59
CA PRO A 42 -6.27 0.60 -21.63
C PRO A 42 -6.05 -0.22 -22.90
N GLY A 43 -5.85 -1.53 -22.74
CA GLY A 43 -5.56 -2.46 -23.84
C GLY A 43 -4.10 -2.48 -24.31
N SER A 44 -3.21 -1.70 -23.69
CA SER A 44 -1.76 -1.82 -23.91
C SER A 44 -1.23 -3.09 -23.23
N PRO A 45 -0.17 -3.72 -23.78
CA PRO A 45 0.50 -4.83 -23.12
C PRO A 45 1.05 -4.41 -21.75
N ALA A 46 1.12 -5.37 -20.81
CA ALA A 46 1.74 -5.13 -19.52
C ALA A 46 3.23 -4.79 -19.70
N GLU A 47 3.64 -3.62 -19.23
CA GLU A 47 5.04 -3.19 -19.24
C GLU A 47 5.72 -3.68 -17.95
N VAL A 48 6.69 -4.58 -18.09
CA VAL A 48 7.43 -5.16 -16.96
C VAL A 48 8.47 -4.16 -16.47
N GLY A 49 8.59 -4.00 -15.15
CA GLY A 49 9.65 -3.20 -14.51
C GLY A 49 9.34 -1.71 -14.39
N LEU A 50 8.12 -1.28 -14.72
CA LEU A 50 7.68 0.08 -14.41
C LEU A 50 7.08 0.18 -13.02
N PRO A 51 7.25 1.33 -12.34
CA PRO A 51 6.55 1.58 -11.10
C PRO A 51 5.03 1.52 -11.30
N PRO A 52 4.29 0.92 -10.35
CA PRO A 52 2.83 0.92 -10.38
C PRO A 52 2.23 2.33 -10.39
N ALA A 53 1.01 2.43 -10.91
CA ALA A 53 0.29 3.70 -10.94
C ALA A 53 -0.16 4.12 -9.53
N LEU A 54 -0.03 5.40 -9.20
CA LEU A 54 -0.45 5.92 -7.89
C LEU A 54 -1.79 6.65 -7.93
N PHE A 55 -2.28 7.04 -9.11
CA PHE A 55 -3.56 7.70 -9.28
C PHE A 55 -4.26 7.18 -10.54
N ASP A 56 -5.60 7.17 -10.52
CA ASP A 56 -6.44 6.65 -11.60
C ASP A 56 -7.39 7.71 -12.18
N ARG A 57 -7.47 8.90 -11.56
CA ARG A 57 -8.35 9.99 -11.98
C ARG A 57 -7.68 11.36 -11.92
N LEU A 58 -8.08 12.21 -12.86
CA LEU A 58 -7.79 13.64 -12.87
C LEU A 58 -9.11 14.41 -12.90
N ARG A 59 -9.32 15.34 -11.96
CA ARG A 59 -10.43 16.29 -11.97
C ARG A 59 -9.92 17.69 -12.24
N ILE A 60 -10.54 18.38 -13.19
CA ILE A 60 -10.28 19.80 -13.48
C ILE A 60 -11.56 20.58 -13.23
N GLU A 61 -11.45 21.64 -12.44
CA GLU A 61 -12.51 22.62 -12.22
C GLU A 61 -12.05 24.00 -12.66
N VAL A 62 -12.96 24.77 -13.27
CA VAL A 62 -12.77 26.20 -13.52
C VAL A 62 -13.74 26.95 -12.61
N ARG A 63 -13.23 27.96 -11.91
CA ARG A 63 -14.01 28.79 -10.99
C ARG A 63 -13.76 30.26 -11.28
N ASP A 64 -14.75 31.08 -10.95
CA ASP A 64 -14.56 32.50 -10.77
C ASP A 64 -13.79 32.74 -9.47
N GLN A 65 -12.74 33.56 -9.49
CA GLN A 65 -11.98 33.94 -8.30
C GLN A 65 -12.80 34.78 -7.33
N GLU A 66 -13.77 35.52 -7.84
CA GLU A 66 -14.60 36.43 -7.04
C GLU A 66 -15.84 35.74 -6.49
N ALA A 67 -16.10 34.49 -6.90
CA ALA A 67 -17.19 33.72 -6.35
C ALA A 67 -16.94 33.39 -4.87
N PRO A 68 -17.98 33.49 -4.01
CA PRO A 68 -17.88 33.09 -2.61
C PRO A 68 -17.37 31.66 -2.44
N GLU A 69 -16.66 31.40 -1.36
CA GLU A 69 -16.23 30.05 -1.01
C GLU A 69 -17.44 29.09 -0.92
N GLY A 70 -17.29 27.88 -1.44
CA GLY A 70 -18.39 26.91 -1.57
C GLY A 70 -19.25 27.07 -2.82
N SER A 71 -19.09 28.14 -3.62
CA SER A 71 -19.79 28.27 -4.90
C SER A 71 -19.43 27.11 -5.85
N PRO A 72 -20.40 26.61 -6.64
CA PRO A 72 -20.14 25.57 -7.63
C PRO A 72 -19.16 26.08 -8.68
N PRO A 73 -18.31 25.18 -9.24
CA PRO A 73 -17.43 25.58 -10.32
C PRO A 73 -18.23 25.93 -11.58
N LEU A 74 -17.71 26.86 -12.37
CA LEU A 74 -18.24 27.22 -13.69
C LEU A 74 -18.24 26.01 -14.62
N ALA A 75 -17.20 25.17 -14.51
CA ALA A 75 -17.09 23.91 -15.22
C ALA A 75 -16.34 22.88 -14.36
N ARG A 76 -16.75 21.61 -14.48
CA ARG A 76 -16.06 20.46 -13.88
C ARG A 76 -15.96 19.33 -14.89
N ARG A 77 -14.79 18.72 -15.00
CA ARG A 77 -14.58 17.49 -15.77
C ARG A 77 -13.70 16.51 -15.00
N ASP A 78 -14.01 15.24 -15.15
CA ASP A 78 -13.30 14.12 -14.54
C ASP A 78 -12.84 13.18 -15.66
N PHE A 79 -11.56 12.85 -15.65
CA PHE A 79 -10.91 12.02 -16.65
C PHE A 79 -10.39 10.75 -15.97
N PRO A 80 -10.50 9.56 -16.61
CA PRO A 80 -9.60 8.48 -16.26
C PRO A 80 -8.16 8.93 -16.53
N LEU A 81 -7.20 8.45 -15.74
CA LEU A 81 -5.81 8.87 -15.84
C LEU A 81 -4.94 7.68 -16.25
N HIS A 82 -4.22 7.84 -17.36
CA HIS A 82 -3.27 6.87 -17.88
C HIS A 82 -2.23 7.57 -18.75
N ARG A 83 -1.04 6.99 -18.90
CA ARG A 83 0.08 7.56 -19.66
C ARG A 83 -0.24 7.85 -21.13
N GLY A 84 -1.21 7.14 -21.72
CA GLY A 84 -1.68 7.40 -23.09
C GLY A 84 -2.26 8.79 -23.33
N TYR A 85 -2.72 9.48 -22.27
CA TYR A 85 -3.09 10.90 -22.27
C TYR A 85 -1.86 11.77 -22.05
N PHE A 86 -0.68 11.44 -22.53
CA PHE A 86 0.45 12.38 -22.44
C PHE A 86 1.29 12.20 -23.69
N GLN A 87 1.45 10.96 -24.19
CA GLN A 87 2.17 10.69 -25.44
C GLN A 87 3.57 11.37 -25.49
N GLY A 88 4.19 11.56 -24.32
CA GLY A 88 5.47 12.25 -24.16
C GLY A 88 5.41 13.76 -23.92
N ALA A 89 4.23 14.39 -23.92
CA ALA A 89 4.02 15.82 -23.66
C ALA A 89 2.83 16.07 -22.70
N PRO A 90 2.73 17.25 -22.06
CA PRO A 90 1.56 17.59 -21.24
C PRO A 90 0.27 17.65 -22.06
N GLU A 91 -0.86 17.26 -21.47
CA GLU A 91 -2.18 17.36 -22.12
C GLU A 91 -2.85 18.69 -21.85
N SER A 92 -3.61 19.19 -22.82
CA SER A 92 -4.30 20.47 -22.69
C SER A 92 -5.81 20.34 -22.66
N VAL A 93 -6.46 21.12 -21.80
CA VAL A 93 -7.90 21.41 -21.88
C VAL A 93 -8.11 22.86 -22.30
N GLY A 94 -9.03 23.09 -23.24
CA GLY A 94 -9.44 24.43 -23.65
C GLY A 94 -10.46 25.02 -22.70
N ILE A 95 -10.24 26.27 -22.27
CA ILE A 95 -11.17 27.05 -21.45
C ILE A 95 -11.55 28.29 -22.24
N VAL A 96 -12.83 28.44 -22.53
CA VAL A 96 -13.40 29.61 -23.21
C VAL A 96 -14.23 30.40 -22.18
N PRO A 97 -13.76 31.56 -21.72
CA PRO A 97 -14.50 32.36 -20.74
C PRO A 97 -15.79 32.91 -21.35
N GLU A 98 -16.87 32.94 -20.57
CA GLU A 98 -18.13 33.59 -21.00
C GLU A 98 -18.01 35.11 -21.11
N ARG A 99 -17.03 35.72 -20.42
CA ARG A 99 -16.72 37.16 -20.48
C ARG A 99 -15.21 37.39 -20.59
N SER A 100 -14.82 38.24 -21.53
CA SER A 100 -13.45 38.75 -21.64
C SER A 100 -13.07 39.52 -20.37
N GLY A 101 -11.86 39.29 -19.85
CA GLY A 101 -11.35 39.94 -18.63
C GLY A 101 -11.79 39.32 -17.29
N GLY A 102 -12.56 38.22 -17.30
CA GLY A 102 -12.94 37.51 -16.07
C GLY A 102 -11.74 36.97 -15.29
N ARG A 103 -11.81 37.06 -13.96
CA ARG A 103 -10.79 36.54 -13.04
C ARG A 103 -11.05 35.07 -12.77
N LEU A 104 -10.34 34.20 -13.48
CA LEU A 104 -10.54 32.75 -13.39
C LEU A 104 -9.44 32.07 -12.57
N GLN A 105 -9.79 30.95 -11.95
CA GLN A 105 -8.85 30.00 -11.39
C GLN A 105 -9.16 28.59 -11.87
N ALA A 106 -8.13 27.79 -12.08
CA ALA A 106 -8.24 26.36 -12.31
C ALA A 106 -7.91 25.60 -11.02
N ARG A 107 -8.65 24.53 -10.71
CA ARG A 107 -8.28 23.55 -9.68
C ARG A 107 -8.13 22.20 -10.33
N ALA A 108 -6.93 21.64 -10.29
CA ALA A 108 -6.62 20.31 -10.79
C ALA A 108 -6.36 19.37 -9.61
N ARG A 109 -6.91 18.17 -9.66
CA ARG A 109 -6.73 17.14 -8.63
C ARG A 109 -6.41 15.79 -9.25
N LEU A 110 -5.28 15.21 -8.88
CA LEU A 110 -5.05 13.77 -9.02
C LEU A 110 -5.62 13.09 -7.79
N TYR A 111 -6.42 12.05 -7.98
CA TYR A 111 -7.03 11.34 -6.86
C TYR A 111 -7.23 9.87 -7.21
N ARG A 112 -7.44 9.07 -6.17
CA ARG A 112 -7.79 7.66 -6.28
C ARG A 112 -9.29 7.46 -6.20
N SER A 113 -9.87 6.78 -7.17
CA SER A 113 -11.31 6.55 -7.25
C SER A 113 -11.83 5.72 -6.07
N VAL A 114 -11.04 4.77 -5.56
CA VAL A 114 -11.36 3.93 -4.39
C VAL A 114 -11.56 4.72 -3.09
N ASN A 115 -11.02 5.94 -3.02
CA ASN A 115 -11.14 6.81 -1.85
C ASN A 115 -12.30 7.80 -1.92
N VAL A 116 -13.07 7.80 -3.00
CA VAL A 116 -14.19 8.73 -3.14
C VAL A 116 -15.39 8.22 -2.33
N ARG A 117 -15.81 8.97 -1.30
CA ARG A 117 -17.00 8.65 -0.48
C ARG A 117 -17.99 9.80 -0.57
N ALA A 118 -19.25 9.49 -0.86
CA ALA A 118 -20.32 10.48 -1.01
C ALA A 118 -19.97 11.67 -1.94
N GLY A 119 -19.08 11.45 -2.92
CA GLY A 119 -18.58 12.48 -3.83
C GLY A 119 -17.41 13.32 -3.31
N GLU A 120 -16.99 13.12 -2.05
CA GLU A 120 -15.85 13.76 -1.43
C GLU A 120 -14.55 12.99 -1.69
N LEU A 121 -13.46 13.75 -1.91
CA LEU A 121 -12.13 13.19 -2.15
C LEU A 121 -11.35 13.17 -0.83
N ALA A 122 -10.70 12.05 -0.52
CA ALA A 122 -9.81 11.98 0.64
C ALA A 122 -8.57 12.84 0.42
N VAL A 123 -8.36 13.83 1.29
CA VAL A 123 -7.20 14.74 1.20
C VAL A 123 -5.89 13.96 1.24
N SER A 124 -5.79 12.94 2.11
CA SER A 124 -4.57 12.14 2.31
C SER A 124 -4.11 11.36 1.07
N SER A 125 -4.96 11.19 0.07
CA SER A 125 -4.66 10.48 -1.18
C SER A 125 -4.99 11.30 -2.42
N THR A 126 -4.81 12.63 -2.31
CA THR A 126 -5.04 13.59 -3.39
C THR A 126 -3.84 14.52 -3.54
N VAL A 127 -3.45 14.81 -4.79
CA VAL A 127 -2.65 16.01 -5.12
C VAL A 127 -3.63 17.09 -5.56
N ASP A 128 -3.68 18.22 -4.87
CA ASP A 128 -4.69 19.26 -5.09
C ASP A 128 -4.03 20.61 -5.31
N VAL A 129 -4.13 21.12 -6.54
CA VAL A 129 -3.50 22.38 -6.93
C VAL A 129 -4.58 23.33 -7.44
N VAL A 130 -4.60 24.54 -6.88
CA VAL A 130 -5.36 25.69 -7.35
C VAL A 130 -4.39 26.67 -7.98
N GLN A 131 -4.69 27.12 -9.20
CA GLN A 131 -3.86 28.01 -9.99
C GLN A 131 -4.69 29.18 -10.48
N GLU A 132 -4.31 30.39 -10.10
CA GLU A 132 -4.88 31.59 -10.68
C GLU A 132 -4.51 31.69 -12.18
N LEU A 133 -5.49 31.97 -13.04
CA LEU A 133 -5.29 32.02 -14.48
C LEU A 133 -5.04 33.46 -14.98
N PRO A 134 -4.20 33.64 -16.02
CA PRO A 134 -4.00 34.94 -16.66
C PRO A 134 -5.29 35.45 -17.32
N PRO A 135 -5.42 36.78 -17.52
CA PRO A 135 -6.58 37.34 -18.21
C PRO A 135 -6.62 36.84 -19.66
N VAL A 136 -7.83 36.60 -20.16
CA VAL A 136 -8.03 36.11 -21.53
C VAL A 136 -8.29 37.30 -22.46
N PRO A 137 -7.50 37.47 -23.54
CA PRO A 137 -7.72 38.52 -24.53
C PRO A 137 -9.05 38.30 -25.28
N ALA A 138 -9.49 39.29 -26.07
CA ALA A 138 -10.70 39.15 -26.88
C ALA A 138 -10.58 38.03 -27.93
N GLU A 139 -9.37 37.85 -28.49
CA GLU A 139 -9.05 36.82 -29.48
C GLU A 139 -7.70 36.18 -29.16
N GLY A 140 -7.47 34.95 -29.62
CA GLY A 140 -6.18 34.26 -29.51
C GLY A 140 -6.12 33.21 -28.40
N ILE A 141 -4.91 32.70 -28.14
CA ILE A 141 -4.68 31.58 -27.23
C ILE A 141 -3.64 31.97 -26.19
N VAL A 142 -4.03 31.91 -24.91
CA VAL A 142 -3.11 31.97 -23.78
C VAL A 142 -2.80 30.54 -23.35
N ARG A 143 -1.53 30.19 -23.21
CA ARG A 143 -1.10 28.85 -22.81
C ARG A 143 -0.62 28.89 -21.37
N VAL A 144 -1.03 27.94 -20.56
CA VAL A 144 -0.65 27.85 -19.15
C VAL A 144 -0.26 26.41 -18.86
N LEU A 145 0.84 26.18 -18.14
CA LEU A 145 1.17 24.86 -17.59
C LEU A 145 0.80 24.84 -16.10
N MET A 146 0.17 23.75 -15.69
CA MET A 146 -0.15 23.44 -14.31
C MET A 146 0.40 22.06 -13.98
N GLU A 147 1.29 22.01 -13.00
CA GLU A 147 2.00 20.80 -12.62
C GLU A 147 1.44 20.24 -11.31
N LEU A 148 1.16 18.95 -11.28
CA LEU A 148 0.72 18.21 -10.09
C LEU A 148 1.87 17.32 -9.63
N ARG A 149 2.59 17.76 -8.59
CA ARG A 149 3.80 17.11 -8.08
C ARG A 149 3.47 16.12 -6.98
N MET A 150 4.14 14.96 -6.98
CA MET A 150 3.95 13.92 -5.96
C MET A 150 4.25 14.41 -4.53
N GLU A 151 5.20 15.34 -4.37
CA GLU A 151 5.54 15.96 -3.08
C GLU A 151 4.39 16.75 -2.44
N ASP A 152 3.41 17.20 -3.24
CA ASP A 152 2.21 17.91 -2.78
C ASP A 152 1.05 16.96 -2.41
N THR A 153 1.28 15.64 -2.42
CA THR A 153 0.28 14.66 -1.96
C THR A 153 -0.14 14.97 -0.52
N GLY A 154 -1.45 15.09 -0.30
CA GLY A 154 -2.01 15.42 1.00
C GLY A 154 -1.83 16.88 1.43
N MET A 155 -1.29 17.74 0.55
CA MET A 155 -1.01 19.14 0.84
C MET A 155 -1.61 20.04 -0.25
N PRO A 156 -2.87 20.50 -0.09
CA PRO A 156 -3.48 21.42 -1.04
C PRO A 156 -2.62 22.67 -1.27
N ARG A 157 -2.36 22.98 -2.54
CA ARG A 157 -1.55 24.12 -2.96
C ARG A 157 -2.40 25.18 -3.64
N SER A 158 -2.19 26.43 -3.26
CA SER A 158 -2.72 27.59 -4.00
C SER A 158 -1.54 28.36 -4.57
N LEU A 159 -1.47 28.41 -5.91
CA LEU A 159 -0.39 29.03 -6.66
C LEU A 159 -0.82 30.42 -7.16
N PRO A 160 0.09 31.41 -7.16
CA PRO A 160 -0.17 32.74 -7.70
C PRO A 160 -0.35 32.66 -9.23
N ARG A 161 -0.89 33.72 -9.85
CA ARG A 161 -1.14 33.81 -11.29
C ARG A 161 -0.07 33.15 -12.17
N ALA A 162 -0.50 32.25 -13.04
CA ALA A 162 0.39 31.58 -13.96
C ALA A 162 0.91 32.52 -15.04
N GLU A 163 2.20 32.38 -15.35
CA GLU A 163 2.84 33.05 -16.47
C GLU A 163 2.47 32.35 -17.79
N PRO A 164 2.02 33.09 -18.82
CA PRO A 164 1.75 32.52 -20.13
C PRO A 164 2.97 31.87 -20.79
N LEU A 165 2.76 30.73 -21.45
CA LEU A 165 3.80 30.06 -22.25
C LEU A 165 3.81 30.59 -23.68
N ASP A 166 5.01 30.81 -24.22
CA ASP A 166 5.21 31.17 -25.63
C ASP A 166 4.80 30.04 -26.59
N ALA A 167 4.98 28.79 -26.17
CA ALA A 167 4.71 27.60 -26.97
C ALA A 167 4.13 26.45 -26.14
N ALA A 168 3.58 25.45 -26.82
CA ALA A 168 3.14 24.22 -26.17
C ALA A 168 4.35 23.45 -25.59
N PRO A 169 4.27 22.97 -24.34
CA PRO A 169 5.29 22.12 -23.76
C PRO A 169 5.43 20.82 -24.57
N ARG A 170 6.66 20.30 -24.67
CA ARG A 170 7.01 19.17 -25.54
C ARG A 170 7.42 17.90 -24.80
N THR A 171 7.64 18.01 -23.49
CA THR A 171 8.13 16.93 -22.63
C THR A 171 7.24 16.85 -21.39
N SER A 172 6.72 15.66 -21.10
CA SER A 172 5.97 15.38 -19.88
C SER A 172 6.88 14.83 -18.79
N ALA A 173 6.58 15.20 -17.55
CA ALA A 173 7.23 14.67 -16.36
C ALA A 173 6.69 13.29 -15.93
N VAL A 174 5.68 12.71 -16.60
CA VAL A 174 5.01 11.48 -16.14
C VAL A 174 6.00 10.35 -15.87
N GLY A 175 5.97 9.82 -14.64
CA GLY A 175 6.85 8.76 -14.17
C GLY A 175 8.27 9.19 -13.84
N SER A 176 8.57 10.49 -13.83
CA SER A 176 9.89 11.01 -13.44
C SER A 176 10.09 11.13 -11.93
N TRP A 177 9.03 10.95 -11.13
CA TRP A 177 9.15 11.05 -9.68
C TRP A 177 10.06 9.95 -9.11
N SER A 178 11.19 10.38 -8.55
CA SER A 178 12.25 9.48 -8.08
C SER A 178 11.83 8.57 -6.92
N GLY A 179 10.81 8.94 -6.14
CA GLY A 179 10.30 8.13 -5.02
C GLY A 179 9.67 6.82 -5.48
N ALA A 180 9.16 6.74 -6.71
CA ALA A 180 8.60 5.51 -7.26
C ALA A 180 9.66 4.60 -7.91
N ALA A 181 10.93 5.01 -7.98
CA ALA A 181 11.96 4.26 -8.66
C ALA A 181 12.28 2.96 -7.92
N GLN A 182 12.15 1.82 -8.61
CA GLN A 182 12.58 0.51 -8.11
C GLN A 182 14.07 0.33 -8.37
N ARG A 183 14.85 0.06 -7.32
CA ARG A 183 16.31 -0.07 -7.40
C ARG A 183 16.75 -1.37 -6.73
N PRO A 184 17.65 -2.16 -7.32
CA PRO A 184 18.18 -3.33 -6.62
C PRO A 184 18.90 -2.90 -5.33
N CYS A 185 18.94 -3.82 -4.36
CA CYS A 185 19.70 -3.65 -3.13
C CYS A 185 21.18 -3.48 -3.44
N SER A 186 21.88 -2.66 -2.66
CA SER A 186 23.34 -2.67 -2.65
C SER A 186 23.87 -3.88 -1.89
N GLY A 187 25.03 -4.40 -2.29
CA GLY A 187 25.59 -5.59 -1.66
C GLY A 187 24.87 -6.89 -2.01
N GLU A 188 25.30 -7.97 -1.35
CA GLU A 188 24.81 -9.33 -1.60
C GLU A 188 23.76 -9.73 -0.55
N ALA A 189 22.82 -10.58 -0.97
CA ALA A 189 21.90 -11.22 -0.04
C ALA A 189 22.67 -12.21 0.83
N GLY A 190 22.35 -12.25 2.13
CA GLY A 190 22.81 -13.31 3.01
C GLY A 190 22.09 -14.62 2.73
N GLU A 191 22.47 -15.67 3.44
CA GLU A 191 21.78 -16.96 3.36
C GLU A 191 20.30 -16.79 3.76
N GLY A 192 19.41 -17.34 2.92
CA GLY A 192 17.96 -17.26 3.12
C GLY A 192 17.33 -15.88 2.90
N GLU A 193 18.08 -14.84 2.52
CA GLU A 193 17.55 -13.50 2.27
C GLU A 193 17.26 -13.24 0.79
N LEU A 194 16.24 -12.44 0.51
CA LEU A 194 15.92 -11.96 -0.83
C LEU A 194 15.88 -10.43 -0.85
N CYS A 195 16.35 -9.85 -1.95
CA CYS A 195 16.33 -8.41 -2.15
C CYS A 195 14.96 -7.93 -2.65
N VAL A 196 14.37 -6.99 -1.92
CA VAL A 196 13.19 -6.22 -2.32
C VAL A 196 13.66 -4.87 -2.85
N PRO A 197 13.39 -4.51 -4.12
CA PRO A 197 13.98 -3.33 -4.77
C PRO A 197 13.39 -1.97 -4.34
N GLY A 198 12.58 -1.92 -3.28
CA GLY A 198 11.88 -0.71 -2.88
C GLY A 198 10.92 -0.16 -3.96
N GLY A 199 10.49 1.08 -3.79
CA GLY A 199 9.55 1.78 -4.67
C GLY A 199 8.58 2.65 -3.87
N ALA A 200 7.43 2.99 -4.46
CA ALA A 200 6.37 3.69 -3.75
C ALA A 200 5.04 2.95 -3.86
N PHE A 201 4.22 3.06 -2.83
CA PHE A 201 2.88 2.50 -2.80
C PHE A 201 1.96 3.25 -1.85
N TRP A 202 0.66 3.00 -1.98
CA TRP A 202 -0.31 3.36 -0.98
C TRP A 202 -0.40 2.27 0.06
N MET A 203 0.05 2.59 1.27
CA MET A 203 -0.08 1.73 2.45
C MET A 203 -1.46 1.91 3.05
N GLY A 204 -2.18 0.81 3.29
CA GLY A 204 -3.54 0.73 3.79
C GLY A 204 -4.54 0.19 2.76
N ASP A 205 -5.72 -0.24 3.23
CA ASP A 205 -6.80 -0.78 2.40
C ASP A 205 -8.16 -0.10 2.72
N PRO A 206 -8.64 0.78 1.83
CA PRO A 206 -9.94 1.45 1.93
C PRO A 206 -11.16 0.57 2.20
N ALA A 207 -11.10 -0.72 1.86
CA ALA A 207 -12.18 -1.67 2.06
C ALA A 207 -12.28 -2.16 3.51
N LEU A 208 -11.26 -1.95 4.34
CA LEU A 208 -11.24 -2.36 5.76
C LEU A 208 -11.89 -1.36 6.72
N ARG A 209 -12.33 -0.19 6.25
CA ARG A 209 -12.78 0.93 7.10
C ARG A 209 -13.96 0.61 8.01
N ASP A 210 -14.83 -0.29 7.54
CA ASP A 210 -16.07 -0.63 8.21
C ASP A 210 -15.95 -1.97 8.98
N ASP A 211 -14.74 -2.56 9.02
CA ASP A 211 -14.43 -3.74 9.84
C ASP A 211 -13.90 -3.30 11.21
N GLY A 212 -14.69 -3.50 12.27
CA GLY A 212 -14.35 -3.06 13.62
C GLY A 212 -13.11 -3.72 14.24
N GLU A 213 -12.59 -4.81 13.67
CA GLU A 213 -11.38 -5.48 14.14
C GLU A 213 -10.11 -4.88 13.53
N VAL A 214 -10.19 -4.42 12.27
CA VAL A 214 -9.02 -4.03 11.46
C VAL A 214 -9.14 -2.64 10.82
N ALA A 215 -10.07 -1.81 11.28
CA ALA A 215 -10.30 -0.46 10.76
C ALA A 215 -9.06 0.45 10.78
N ASP A 216 -8.09 0.21 11.68
CA ASP A 216 -6.81 0.95 11.74
C ASP A 216 -5.88 0.72 10.52
N ALA A 217 -6.26 -0.18 9.60
CA ALA A 217 -5.54 -0.51 8.38
C ALA A 217 -6.06 0.23 7.13
N ALA A 218 -7.03 1.12 7.26
CA ALA A 218 -7.95 1.44 6.18
C ALA A 218 -7.76 2.82 5.51
N ARG A 219 -7.08 3.74 6.17
CA ARG A 219 -6.63 5.01 5.61
C ARG A 219 -5.35 4.79 4.83
N GLU A 220 -5.38 5.20 3.57
CA GLU A 220 -4.22 5.12 2.72
C GLU A 220 -3.24 6.28 2.94
N ARG A 221 -1.95 5.93 2.87
CA ARG A 221 -0.82 6.86 2.97
C ARG A 221 0.18 6.56 1.88
N LEU A 222 0.70 7.60 1.22
CA LEU A 222 1.74 7.40 0.21
C LEU A 222 3.10 7.20 0.89
N VAL A 223 3.69 6.03 0.68
CA VAL A 223 4.96 5.65 1.30
C VAL A 223 5.98 5.31 0.21
N VAL A 224 7.18 5.87 0.36
CA VAL A 224 8.40 5.49 -0.35
C VAL A 224 9.17 4.50 0.52
N VAL A 225 9.55 3.37 -0.07
CA VAL A 225 10.29 2.28 0.56
C VAL A 225 11.63 2.14 -0.14
N SER A 226 12.72 2.29 0.60
CA SER A 226 14.07 2.02 0.12
C SER A 226 14.27 0.51 -0.11
N PRO A 227 15.23 0.09 -0.94
CA PRO A 227 15.55 -1.32 -1.08
C PRO A 227 15.97 -1.95 0.26
N PHE A 228 15.60 -3.21 0.48
CA PHE A 228 15.93 -3.96 1.69
C PHE A 228 16.03 -5.46 1.42
N PHE A 229 16.77 -6.16 2.28
CA PHE A 229 16.80 -7.61 2.31
C PHE A 229 15.79 -8.11 3.34
N ILE A 230 15.09 -9.19 3.03
CA ILE A 230 14.13 -9.85 3.92
C ILE A 230 14.31 -11.36 3.83
N ASP A 231 14.09 -12.04 4.94
CA ASP A 231 14.12 -13.50 4.98
C ASP A 231 13.02 -14.10 4.09
N ALA A 232 13.39 -15.14 3.33
CA ALA A 232 12.52 -15.83 2.41
C ALA A 232 11.41 -16.61 3.12
N HIS A 233 11.52 -16.85 4.41
CA HIS A 233 10.54 -17.58 5.22
C HIS A 233 10.54 -17.06 6.67
N GLU A 234 9.53 -17.49 7.44
CA GLU A 234 9.50 -17.32 8.89
C GLU A 234 10.71 -18.03 9.52
N VAL A 235 11.24 -17.50 10.63
CA VAL A 235 12.35 -18.15 11.35
C VAL A 235 11.90 -19.52 11.85
N THR A 236 12.69 -20.56 11.60
CA THR A 236 12.41 -21.93 12.03
C THR A 236 12.84 -22.21 13.45
N VAL A 237 12.33 -23.31 14.02
CA VAL A 237 12.81 -23.85 15.30
C VAL A 237 14.30 -24.16 15.25
N ALA A 238 14.79 -24.77 14.16
CA ALA A 238 16.20 -25.11 14.02
C ALA A 238 17.11 -23.87 14.02
N GLU A 239 16.71 -22.82 13.32
CA GLU A 239 17.42 -21.55 13.25
C GLU A 239 17.44 -20.84 14.60
N LEU A 240 16.29 -20.69 15.27
CA LEU A 240 16.23 -20.06 16.59
C LEU A 240 17.09 -20.81 17.62
N ARG A 241 17.04 -22.15 17.61
CA ARG A 241 17.84 -23.01 18.49
C ARG A 241 19.34 -22.81 18.31
N ALA A 242 19.80 -22.56 17.08
CA ALA A 242 21.22 -22.29 16.81
C ALA A 242 21.72 -20.98 17.47
N HIS A 243 20.81 -20.08 17.85
CA HIS A 243 21.10 -18.79 18.49
C HIS A 243 20.49 -18.67 19.90
N ALA A 244 20.16 -19.78 20.54
CA ALA A 244 19.53 -19.77 21.86
C ALA A 244 20.37 -19.06 22.93
N ASP A 245 21.69 -19.26 22.90
CA ASP A 245 22.63 -18.61 23.84
C ASP A 245 22.72 -17.09 23.60
N ASP A 246 22.65 -16.65 22.34
CA ASP A 246 22.65 -15.22 21.99
C ASP A 246 21.38 -14.53 22.49
N ILE A 247 20.22 -15.19 22.32
CA ILE A 247 18.91 -14.71 22.81
C ILE A 247 18.91 -14.60 24.33
N ALA A 248 19.39 -15.64 25.02
CA ALA A 248 19.49 -15.64 26.49
C ALA A 248 20.46 -14.55 26.98
N SER A 249 21.58 -14.35 26.29
CA SER A 249 22.55 -13.29 26.61
C SER A 249 21.99 -11.88 26.41
N ALA A 250 21.02 -11.72 25.50
CA ALA A 250 20.26 -10.48 25.33
C ALA A 250 19.15 -10.28 26.38
N GLY A 251 18.97 -11.23 27.30
CA GLY A 251 17.97 -11.18 28.37
C GLY A 251 16.55 -11.50 27.90
N ALA A 252 16.40 -12.15 26.74
CA ALA A 252 15.11 -12.61 26.24
C ALA A 252 14.86 -14.08 26.55
N GLU A 253 13.60 -14.44 26.74
CA GLU A 253 13.18 -15.81 27.04
C GLU A 253 13.04 -16.65 25.78
N LEU A 254 13.39 -17.93 25.86
CA LEU A 254 13.14 -18.90 24.80
C LEU A 254 11.64 -19.22 24.72
N PRO A 255 11.15 -19.66 23.54
CA PRO A 255 9.75 -20.01 23.38
C PRO A 255 9.36 -21.19 24.30
N PRO A 256 8.07 -21.30 24.66
CA PRO A 256 7.57 -22.42 25.43
C PRO A 256 7.68 -23.72 24.63
N GLU A 257 8.14 -24.77 25.29
CA GLU A 257 8.36 -26.07 24.66
C GLU A 257 7.06 -26.72 24.20
N TRP A 258 7.15 -27.48 23.11
CA TRP A 258 6.10 -28.36 22.65
C TRP A 258 5.81 -29.45 23.68
N SER A 259 4.51 -29.66 23.96
CA SER A 259 4.04 -30.64 24.95
C SER A 259 4.38 -32.10 24.61
N GLY A 260 4.78 -32.38 23.36
CA GLY A 260 4.86 -33.73 22.81
C GLY A 260 3.51 -34.34 22.46
N SER A 261 2.44 -33.55 22.60
CA SER A 261 1.09 -33.93 22.23
C SER A 261 0.64 -33.12 21.02
N SER A 262 -0.05 -33.82 20.14
CA SER A 262 -0.72 -33.26 18.98
C SER A 262 -2.24 -33.40 19.14
N ALA A 263 -2.76 -33.53 20.37
CA ALA A 263 -4.17 -33.80 20.60
C ALA A 263 -5.07 -32.55 20.47
N GLY A 264 -4.46 -31.35 20.47
CA GLY A 264 -5.18 -30.08 20.40
C GLY A 264 -5.98 -29.77 21.67
N ILE A 265 -5.58 -30.34 22.81
CA ILE A 265 -6.25 -30.20 24.11
C ILE A 265 -5.69 -28.99 24.89
N SER A 266 -4.42 -28.64 24.66
CA SER A 266 -3.72 -27.48 25.28
C SER A 266 -3.17 -26.52 24.22
N GLU A 267 -2.89 -25.25 24.55
CA GLU A 267 -2.07 -24.37 23.69
C GLU A 267 -0.70 -24.96 23.41
N ASP A 268 -0.15 -25.67 24.37
CA ASP A 268 1.20 -26.24 24.28
C ASP A 268 1.27 -27.36 23.22
N ASP A 269 0.14 -27.92 22.80
CA ASP A 269 0.05 -28.87 21.69
C ASP A 269 0.32 -28.18 20.34
N PHE A 270 0.20 -26.85 20.28
CA PHE A 270 0.49 -26.02 19.11
C PHE A 270 1.84 -25.31 19.20
N SER A 271 2.57 -25.42 20.32
CA SER A 271 3.95 -24.94 20.38
C SER A 271 4.82 -25.74 19.42
N THR A 272 5.72 -25.06 18.74
CA THR A 272 6.65 -25.67 17.78
C THR A 272 8.02 -25.92 18.39
N TYR A 273 8.43 -25.12 19.37
CA TYR A 273 9.79 -25.15 19.88
C TYR A 273 10.15 -26.43 20.63
N THR A 274 11.31 -27.01 20.33
CA THR A 274 11.99 -28.05 21.11
C THR A 274 13.46 -27.68 21.24
N PRO A 275 14.13 -27.93 22.39
CA PRO A 275 15.54 -27.58 22.58
C PRO A 275 16.50 -28.47 21.75
N GLY A 276 15.98 -29.49 21.06
CA GLY A 276 16.74 -30.56 20.42
C GLY A 276 15.86 -31.79 20.21
N PRO A 277 16.41 -32.85 19.59
CA PRO A 277 15.82 -34.18 19.68
C PRO A 277 15.56 -34.54 21.15
N SER A 278 14.32 -34.90 21.47
CA SER A 278 13.87 -35.11 22.83
C SER A 278 13.00 -36.37 22.92
N SER A 279 12.52 -36.72 24.12
CA SER A 279 11.53 -37.80 24.26
C SER A 279 10.20 -37.47 23.59
N SER A 280 9.84 -36.18 23.51
CA SER A 280 8.63 -35.72 22.82
C SER A 280 8.82 -35.63 21.30
N ASP A 281 10.01 -35.28 20.83
CA ASP A 281 10.35 -35.21 19.41
C ASP A 281 11.64 -36.01 19.08
N PRO A 282 11.58 -37.35 19.07
CA PRO A 282 12.78 -38.19 18.94
C PRO A 282 13.43 -38.13 17.55
N VAL A 283 12.72 -37.62 16.55
CA VAL A 283 13.19 -37.52 15.15
C VAL A 283 13.29 -36.07 14.66
N ASP A 284 13.23 -35.10 15.58
CA ASP A 284 13.42 -33.67 15.31
C ASP A 284 12.48 -33.13 14.21
N GLN A 285 11.22 -33.58 14.18
CA GLN A 285 10.22 -33.14 13.21
C GLN A 285 9.89 -31.66 13.34
N GLN A 286 10.01 -31.10 14.56
CA GLN A 286 9.70 -29.69 14.82
C GLN A 286 10.71 -28.72 14.21
N SER A 287 11.93 -29.18 13.90
CA SER A 287 13.00 -28.32 13.40
C SER A 287 12.66 -27.55 12.13
N ALA A 288 11.78 -28.09 11.28
CA ALA A 288 11.36 -27.46 10.02
C ALA A 288 10.12 -26.56 10.15
N LEU A 289 9.48 -26.52 11.33
CA LEU A 289 8.35 -25.64 11.57
C LEU A 289 8.82 -24.20 11.85
N PRO A 290 8.02 -23.19 11.47
CA PRO A 290 8.27 -21.83 11.91
C PRO A 290 8.14 -21.75 13.43
N VAL A 291 9.09 -21.08 14.08
CA VAL A 291 9.06 -20.93 15.53
C VAL A 291 7.93 -19.99 15.93
N ASN A 292 7.11 -20.43 16.88
CA ASN A 292 6.00 -19.67 17.42
C ASN A 292 6.13 -19.49 18.94
N GLY A 293 5.21 -18.75 19.54
CA GLY A 293 5.25 -18.53 20.99
C GLY A 293 6.43 -17.66 21.40
N VAL A 294 6.87 -16.75 20.53
CA VAL A 294 7.94 -15.79 20.82
C VAL A 294 7.37 -14.43 21.19
N SER A 295 7.96 -13.81 22.21
CA SER A 295 7.74 -12.39 22.49
C SER A 295 8.40 -11.52 21.41
N TRP A 296 8.00 -10.24 21.34
CA TRP A 296 8.67 -9.28 20.45
C TRP A 296 10.16 -9.13 20.83
N HIS A 297 10.47 -9.22 22.12
CA HIS A 297 11.85 -9.14 22.63
C HIS A 297 12.70 -10.32 22.15
N THR A 298 12.16 -11.54 22.20
CA THR A 298 12.81 -12.76 21.70
C THR A 298 13.04 -12.67 20.20
N ALA A 299 12.02 -12.29 19.44
CA ALA A 299 12.09 -12.13 17.99
C ALA A 299 13.17 -11.12 17.58
N ARG A 300 13.19 -9.95 18.23
CA ARG A 300 14.19 -8.92 17.96
C ARG A 300 15.60 -9.31 18.42
N ALA A 301 15.73 -10.00 19.55
CA ALA A 301 17.01 -10.50 20.04
C ALA A 301 17.65 -11.47 19.03
N TYR A 302 16.86 -12.41 18.50
CA TYR A 302 17.30 -13.32 17.44
C TYR A 302 17.75 -12.54 16.19
N CYS A 303 16.89 -11.64 15.65
CA CYS A 303 17.24 -10.92 14.43
C CYS A 303 18.55 -10.14 14.58
N ARG A 304 18.78 -9.53 15.75
CA ARG A 304 20.04 -8.83 16.03
C ARG A 304 21.24 -9.76 16.15
N ALA A 305 21.08 -10.95 16.73
CA ALA A 305 22.14 -11.95 16.82
C ALA A 305 22.65 -12.37 15.42
N VAL A 306 21.74 -12.46 14.45
CA VAL A 306 22.08 -12.79 13.05
C VAL A 306 22.42 -11.56 12.18
N GLY A 307 22.66 -10.39 12.79
CA GLY A 307 23.07 -9.17 12.07
C GLY A 307 21.95 -8.47 11.30
N LYS A 308 20.68 -8.72 11.65
CA LYS A 308 19.46 -8.16 11.05
C LYS A 308 18.65 -7.37 12.10
N ASP A 309 17.41 -7.00 11.78
CA ASP A 309 16.39 -6.56 12.74
C ASP A 309 15.01 -7.09 12.28
N LEU A 310 13.93 -6.81 12.99
CA LEU A 310 12.58 -7.08 12.49
C LEU A 310 12.27 -6.17 11.28
N PRO A 311 11.48 -6.62 10.29
CA PRO A 311 10.97 -5.75 9.24
C PRO A 311 10.13 -4.63 9.86
N SER A 312 10.19 -3.43 9.27
CA SER A 312 9.16 -2.45 9.58
C SER A 312 7.82 -2.92 9.05
N GLU A 313 6.76 -2.41 9.65
CA GLU A 313 5.40 -2.66 9.24
C GLU A 313 5.17 -2.34 7.74
N VAL A 314 5.80 -1.26 7.28
CA VAL A 314 5.79 -0.81 5.89
C VAL A 314 6.50 -1.81 4.97
N MET A 315 7.65 -2.34 5.39
CA MET A 315 8.40 -3.33 4.59
C MET A 315 7.55 -4.58 4.36
N PHE A 316 6.87 -5.05 5.40
CA PHE A 316 5.98 -6.20 5.32
C PHE A 316 4.83 -5.94 4.35
N GLU A 317 4.09 -4.85 4.55
CA GLU A 317 2.93 -4.54 3.69
C GLU A 317 3.34 -4.30 2.24
N PHE A 318 4.44 -3.58 2.02
CA PHE A 318 4.94 -3.31 0.67
C PHE A 318 5.18 -4.62 -0.08
N LEU A 319 5.78 -5.61 0.57
CA LEU A 319 5.98 -6.92 -0.03
C LEU A 319 4.65 -7.67 -0.23
N ALA A 320 3.83 -7.75 0.82
CA ALA A 320 2.59 -8.52 0.84
C ALA A 320 1.50 -7.96 -0.09
N SER A 321 1.48 -6.65 -0.35
CA SER A 321 0.54 -5.98 -1.27
C SER A 321 1.01 -5.97 -2.73
N GLY A 322 2.03 -6.76 -3.06
CA GLY A 322 2.55 -6.88 -4.41
C GLY A 322 3.41 -5.70 -4.87
N ARG A 323 4.06 -4.98 -3.94
CA ARG A 323 5.04 -3.91 -4.20
C ARG A 323 4.47 -2.74 -4.98
N GLY A 324 3.32 -2.25 -4.51
CA GLY A 324 2.58 -1.13 -5.11
C GLY A 324 1.52 -1.52 -6.14
N ARG A 325 1.28 -2.82 -6.34
CA ARG A 325 0.18 -3.30 -7.19
C ARG A 325 -1.18 -3.32 -6.50
N GLU A 326 -1.24 -2.89 -5.24
CA GLU A 326 -2.46 -2.76 -4.44
C GLU A 326 -3.23 -4.08 -4.36
N GLN A 327 -2.49 -5.18 -4.13
CA GLN A 327 -3.10 -6.49 -3.95
C GLN A 327 -3.73 -6.57 -2.56
N GLU A 328 -4.97 -7.06 -2.47
CA GLU A 328 -5.64 -7.28 -1.20
C GLU A 328 -4.96 -8.38 -0.39
N TYR A 329 -4.48 -9.43 -1.08
CA TYR A 329 -3.73 -10.55 -0.53
C TYR A 329 -2.42 -10.72 -1.29
N VAL A 330 -1.50 -11.54 -0.75
CA VAL A 330 -0.19 -11.82 -1.37
C VAL A 330 -0.29 -12.37 -2.79
N TRP A 331 -1.40 -13.04 -3.11
CA TRP A 331 -1.68 -13.64 -4.43
C TRP A 331 -2.59 -12.80 -5.34
N GLY A 332 -2.99 -11.60 -4.93
CA GLY A 332 -3.93 -10.75 -5.65
C GLY A 332 -5.22 -10.50 -4.89
N ASN A 333 -6.31 -10.31 -5.63
CA ASN A 333 -7.57 -9.78 -5.08
C ASN A 333 -8.68 -10.82 -4.94
N ASP A 334 -8.38 -12.08 -5.26
CA ASP A 334 -9.33 -13.17 -5.07
C ASP A 334 -9.35 -13.55 -3.59
N GLU A 335 -10.50 -13.35 -2.93
CA GLU A 335 -10.70 -13.85 -1.58
C GLU A 335 -10.43 -15.36 -1.52
N PRO A 336 -9.65 -15.85 -0.54
CA PRO A 336 -9.28 -17.26 -0.48
C PRO A 336 -10.55 -18.10 -0.30
N GLN A 337 -10.68 -19.14 -1.12
CA GLN A 337 -11.82 -20.06 -1.00
C GLN A 337 -11.68 -20.89 0.26
N TRP A 338 -12.81 -21.24 0.88
CA TRP A 338 -12.83 -21.99 2.12
C TRP A 338 -12.18 -23.39 1.95
N CYS A 339 -11.15 -23.66 2.75
CA CYS A 339 -10.49 -24.97 2.92
C CYS A 339 -9.90 -25.64 1.66
N ASP A 340 -9.56 -24.91 0.61
CA ASP A 340 -8.89 -25.50 -0.57
C ASP A 340 -7.40 -25.83 -0.34
N GLY A 341 -6.88 -25.56 0.87
CA GLY A 341 -5.49 -25.74 1.22
C GLY A 341 -4.56 -24.72 0.57
N SER A 342 -5.10 -23.67 -0.05
CA SER A 342 -4.30 -22.64 -0.72
C SER A 342 -3.51 -21.77 0.26
N VAL A 343 -3.96 -21.67 1.52
CA VAL A 343 -3.34 -20.90 2.60
C VAL A 343 -3.48 -21.61 3.94
N VAL A 344 -2.57 -21.33 4.87
CA VAL A 344 -2.59 -21.89 6.22
C VAL A 344 -3.40 -20.96 7.14
N ALA A 345 -4.73 -21.07 7.12
CA ALA A 345 -5.65 -20.21 7.89
C ALA A 345 -6.92 -20.97 8.32
N ALA A 346 -7.68 -20.42 9.27
CA ALA A 346 -8.91 -21.01 9.80
C ALA A 346 -8.79 -22.47 10.32
N ARG A 347 -7.59 -22.87 10.74
CA ARG A 347 -7.24 -24.20 11.24
C ARG A 347 -7.41 -24.32 12.76
N ALA A 348 -8.22 -23.49 13.44
CA ALA A 348 -8.58 -23.66 14.85
C ALA A 348 -9.88 -24.51 14.99
N GLY A 349 -10.04 -25.34 16.02
CA GLY A 349 -11.13 -26.34 16.11
C GLY A 349 -11.23 -27.07 17.45
N PHE A 350 -12.46 -27.51 17.75
CA PHE A 350 -13.05 -28.08 18.98
C PHE A 350 -12.13 -28.33 20.21
N GLY A 351 -12.39 -27.57 21.29
CA GLY A 351 -12.02 -27.92 22.66
C GLY A 351 -11.11 -26.91 23.36
N ALA A 352 -10.06 -26.44 22.69
CA ALA A 352 -9.10 -25.50 23.26
C ALA A 352 -9.32 -24.03 22.81
N TYR A 353 -9.78 -23.82 21.56
CA TYR A 353 -10.07 -22.49 20.99
C TYR A 353 -11.35 -22.54 20.16
N ALA A 354 -12.50 -22.21 20.77
CA ALA A 354 -13.82 -22.19 20.13
C ALA A 354 -14.03 -20.93 19.26
N THR A 355 -13.15 -20.69 18.30
CA THR A 355 -13.34 -19.63 17.31
C THR A 355 -13.47 -20.25 15.93
N PHE A 356 -14.63 -20.01 15.32
CA PHE A 356 -15.11 -20.47 14.02
C PHE A 356 -15.86 -21.81 14.05
N ASP A 357 -16.98 -21.82 13.34
CA ASP A 357 -18.15 -22.73 13.36
C ASP A 357 -17.87 -24.23 13.08
N GLY A 358 -16.62 -24.67 13.19
CA GLY A 358 -16.21 -26.06 13.00
C GLY A 358 -16.16 -26.50 11.53
N THR A 359 -16.29 -25.59 10.57
CA THR A 359 -16.44 -25.95 9.15
C THR A 359 -15.14 -26.02 8.35
N CYS A 360 -13.97 -25.68 8.92
CA CYS A 360 -12.68 -25.70 8.22
C CYS A 360 -11.58 -26.48 8.93
N ARG A 361 -11.78 -27.78 9.03
CA ARG A 361 -10.72 -28.77 9.21
C ARG A 361 -11.16 -30.06 8.51
N PRO A 362 -10.25 -30.88 7.97
CA PRO A 362 -10.49 -32.31 7.93
C PRO A 362 -10.97 -32.75 9.32
N ALA A 363 -12.01 -33.58 9.42
CA ALA A 363 -12.61 -33.95 10.71
C ALA A 363 -11.61 -34.62 11.68
N ASP A 364 -10.44 -35.03 11.18
CA ASP A 364 -9.30 -35.65 11.85
C ASP A 364 -8.09 -34.74 12.07
N SER A 365 -8.15 -33.45 11.70
CA SER A 365 -7.04 -32.50 11.88
C SER A 365 -7.11 -31.75 13.21
N ILE A 366 -5.96 -31.65 13.87
CA ILE A 366 -5.77 -30.98 15.16
C ILE A 366 -5.61 -29.45 15.00
N GLY A 367 -5.33 -28.99 13.78
CA GLY A 367 -5.00 -27.60 13.45
C GLY A 367 -3.53 -27.24 13.56
N GLY A 368 -3.23 -25.95 13.75
CA GLY A 368 -1.87 -25.45 13.98
C GLY A 368 -1.13 -24.96 12.73
N PRO A 369 0.11 -24.47 12.92
CA PRO A 369 1.00 -24.06 11.84
C PRO A 369 1.42 -25.28 11.00
N LEU A 370 1.93 -25.01 9.80
CA LEU A 370 2.53 -26.02 8.92
C LEU A 370 4.01 -25.67 8.69
N PRO A 371 4.84 -26.64 8.21
CA PRO A 371 6.18 -26.33 7.75
C PRO A 371 6.17 -25.20 6.72
N MET A 372 7.30 -24.50 6.60
CA MET A 372 7.44 -23.37 5.67
C MET A 372 7.03 -23.77 4.25
N GLY A 373 6.29 -22.89 3.58
CA GLY A 373 5.71 -23.17 2.28
C GLY A 373 4.58 -24.21 2.32
N GLY A 374 3.94 -24.38 3.48
CA GLY A 374 2.73 -25.20 3.61
C GLY A 374 1.54 -24.62 2.85
N GLY A 375 1.51 -23.29 2.67
CA GLY A 375 0.57 -22.60 1.80
C GLY A 375 1.02 -22.56 0.34
N LEU A 376 0.05 -22.51 -0.59
CA LEU A 376 0.29 -22.52 -2.03
C LEU A 376 0.27 -21.10 -2.63
N ARG A 377 -0.49 -20.18 -2.03
CA ARG A 377 -0.75 -18.84 -2.60
C ARG A 377 -0.07 -17.71 -1.84
N ASP A 378 0.28 -17.90 -0.58
CA ASP A 378 0.89 -16.92 0.34
C ASP A 378 2.37 -16.62 0.05
N ARG A 379 2.72 -16.55 -1.24
CA ARG A 379 4.10 -16.45 -1.75
C ARG A 379 4.29 -15.19 -2.58
N ALA A 380 5.23 -14.33 -2.18
CA ALA A 380 5.61 -13.17 -2.97
C ALA A 380 6.80 -13.50 -3.89
N GLN A 381 6.56 -13.49 -5.20
CA GLN A 381 7.62 -13.68 -6.20
C GLN A 381 8.56 -12.47 -6.29
N LEU A 382 9.86 -12.70 -6.16
CA LEU A 382 10.96 -11.77 -6.44
C LEU A 382 11.83 -12.32 -7.59
N ALA A 383 12.78 -11.53 -8.10
CA ALA A 383 13.64 -11.96 -9.20
C ALA A 383 14.57 -13.13 -8.82
N GLN A 384 14.90 -13.23 -7.53
CA GLN A 384 15.87 -14.17 -6.96
C GLN A 384 15.20 -15.42 -6.38
N GLY A 385 13.90 -15.38 -6.10
CA GLY A 385 13.19 -16.45 -5.40
C GLY A 385 11.81 -16.02 -4.90
N GLU A 386 11.23 -16.80 -4.01
CA GLU A 386 9.93 -16.53 -3.39
C GLU A 386 10.12 -16.21 -1.91
N VAL A 387 9.35 -15.25 -1.40
CA VAL A 387 9.15 -15.06 0.03
C VAL A 387 7.85 -15.77 0.41
N LEU A 388 7.95 -16.75 1.29
CA LEU A 388 6.90 -17.69 1.67
C LEU A 388 6.10 -17.20 2.87
N ASP A 389 4.89 -17.75 3.01
CA ASP A 389 4.03 -17.67 4.19
C ASP A 389 3.73 -16.23 4.68
N LEU A 390 3.57 -15.28 3.75
CA LEU A 390 3.29 -13.87 4.06
C LEU A 390 1.82 -13.59 4.43
N ALA A 391 0.95 -14.61 4.32
CA ALA A 391 -0.47 -14.51 4.61
C ALA A 391 -1.02 -15.84 5.15
N GLY A 392 -1.10 -15.97 6.47
CA GLY A 392 -1.45 -17.20 7.17
C GLY A 392 -0.30 -17.68 8.02
N ASN A 393 -0.28 -18.97 8.32
CA ASN A 393 0.71 -19.62 9.17
C ASN A 393 0.91 -18.91 10.51
N LEU A 394 1.89 -18.03 10.68
CA LEU A 394 2.02 -17.19 11.87
C LEU A 394 1.83 -15.70 11.55
N SER A 395 1.23 -15.00 12.50
CA SER A 395 1.30 -13.54 12.49
C SER A 395 2.71 -13.13 12.89
N GLU A 396 3.25 -12.12 12.25
CA GLU A 396 4.66 -11.82 12.36
C GLU A 396 4.91 -10.51 13.09
N TRP A 397 5.79 -10.55 14.10
CA TRP A 397 6.27 -9.34 14.76
C TRP A 397 6.99 -8.42 13.78
N THR A 398 6.64 -7.14 13.85
CA THR A 398 7.33 -6.07 13.13
C THR A 398 8.03 -5.13 14.11
N LEU A 399 8.92 -4.27 13.61
CA LEU A 399 9.69 -3.33 14.42
C LEU A 399 8.81 -2.28 15.12
N ASP A 400 7.73 -1.89 14.47
CA ASP A 400 6.90 -0.73 14.80
C ASP A 400 6.12 -0.90 16.12
N TRP A 401 6.00 0.21 16.86
CA TRP A 401 4.90 0.36 17.80
C TRP A 401 3.59 0.46 17.02
N PHE A 402 2.54 -0.14 17.58
CA PHE A 402 1.21 0.00 17.05
C PHE A 402 0.68 1.40 17.38
N ASN A 403 0.50 2.20 16.34
CA ASN A 403 -0.10 3.52 16.38
C ASN A 403 -1.37 3.47 15.52
N THR A 404 -2.48 3.99 16.05
CA THR A 404 -3.71 4.15 15.27
C THR A 404 -3.48 5.15 14.13
N GLU A 405 -4.45 5.24 13.22
CA GLU A 405 -4.29 6.02 11.99
C GLU A 405 -4.03 7.52 12.18
N ASN A 406 -4.34 8.05 13.35
CA ASN A 406 -4.22 9.46 13.71
C ASN A 406 -3.11 9.72 14.75
N GLU A 407 -2.21 8.75 14.96
CA GLU A 407 -1.12 8.82 15.94
C GLU A 407 0.26 8.82 15.27
N GLY A 408 1.25 9.42 15.94
CA GLY A 408 2.66 9.38 15.58
C GLY A 408 2.92 9.72 14.11
N VAL A 409 3.77 8.92 13.47
CA VAL A 409 4.12 9.06 12.04
C VAL A 409 2.92 8.87 11.11
N TRP A 410 1.87 8.18 11.55
CA TRP A 410 0.68 7.90 10.73
C TRP A 410 -0.30 9.07 10.66
N ALA A 411 -0.24 10.02 11.59
CA ALA A 411 -1.16 11.17 11.65
C ALA A 411 -1.03 12.14 10.46
N THR A 412 0.12 12.15 9.79
CA THR A 412 0.37 13.04 8.64
C THR A 412 -0.28 12.51 7.36
N SER A 413 -0.57 13.42 6.43
CA SER A 413 -1.02 13.11 5.06
C SER A 413 0.08 13.30 4.01
N ARG A 414 1.28 13.68 4.45
CA ARG A 414 2.45 13.91 3.58
C ARG A 414 3.00 12.58 3.06
N VAL A 415 3.76 12.65 1.97
CA VAL A 415 4.58 11.52 1.53
C VAL A 415 5.56 11.12 2.63
N LEU A 416 5.57 9.84 2.99
CA LEU A 416 6.49 9.27 3.96
C LEU A 416 7.63 8.53 3.26
N THR A 417 8.80 8.47 3.88
CA THR A 417 9.95 7.70 3.36
C THR A 417 10.47 6.82 4.48
N ASP A 418 10.42 5.50 4.25
CA ASP A 418 10.80 4.46 5.21
C ASP A 418 10.30 4.71 6.65
N PRO A 419 9.01 5.07 6.85
CA PRO A 419 8.52 5.38 8.18
C PRO A 419 8.59 4.15 9.08
N VAL A 420 8.95 4.38 10.34
CA VAL A 420 8.87 3.42 11.44
C VAL A 420 8.19 4.16 12.59
N ALA A 421 7.13 3.58 13.14
CA ALA A 421 6.51 4.09 14.36
C ALA A 421 7.37 3.74 15.58
N ASP A 422 8.24 4.65 15.98
CA ASP A 422 9.17 4.53 17.11
C ASP A 422 8.59 5.07 18.43
N GLU A 423 7.49 5.82 18.35
CA GLU A 423 6.71 6.34 19.48
C GLU A 423 5.58 5.39 19.91
N ARG A 424 5.37 5.26 21.22
CA ARG A 424 4.28 4.45 21.78
C ARG A 424 2.92 5.08 21.45
N GLY A 425 1.96 4.24 21.03
CA GLY A 425 0.59 4.68 20.77
C GLY A 425 -0.19 4.99 22.05
N ALA A 426 -1.31 5.72 21.93
CA ALA A 426 -2.10 6.10 23.11
C ALA A 426 -2.83 4.90 23.73
N ALA A 427 -3.07 3.85 22.93
CA ALA A 427 -3.72 2.62 23.34
C ALA A 427 -2.80 1.62 24.07
N GLY A 428 -1.68 2.09 24.62
CA GLY A 428 -0.76 1.29 25.44
C GLY A 428 0.47 0.75 24.72
N GLU A 429 1.23 -0.06 25.43
CA GLU A 429 2.50 -0.63 24.96
C GLU A 429 2.24 -1.79 24.00
N ARG A 430 1.91 -1.50 22.73
CA ARG A 430 1.62 -2.53 21.72
C ARG A 430 2.56 -2.45 20.53
N ARG A 431 3.07 -3.59 20.06
CA ARG A 431 3.83 -3.74 18.82
C ARG A 431 2.94 -4.25 17.69
N THR A 432 3.28 -3.93 16.45
CA THR A 432 2.47 -4.35 15.30
C THR A 432 2.80 -5.80 14.89
N LEU A 433 1.74 -6.56 14.61
CA LEU A 433 1.72 -7.84 13.94
C LEU A 433 1.13 -7.72 12.53
N ARG A 434 1.66 -8.48 11.57
CA ARG A 434 1.18 -8.56 10.17
C ARG A 434 0.97 -10.02 9.73
N GLY A 435 0.30 -10.22 8.59
CA GLY A 435 0.20 -11.51 7.89
C GLY A 435 -0.97 -12.43 8.28
N GLY A 436 -1.62 -12.21 9.43
CA GLY A 436 -2.65 -13.15 9.93
C GLY A 436 -2.02 -14.47 10.36
N SER A 437 -2.79 -15.51 10.66
CA SER A 437 -2.23 -16.78 11.17
C SER A 437 -3.12 -17.97 10.88
N TRP A 438 -2.63 -19.17 11.19
CA TRP A 438 -3.34 -20.43 11.06
C TRP A 438 -4.67 -20.46 11.82
N ARG A 439 -4.86 -19.64 12.86
CA ARG A 439 -6.14 -19.49 13.58
C ARG A 439 -7.03 -18.36 13.04
N GLY A 440 -6.48 -17.49 12.20
CA GLY A 440 -7.10 -16.24 11.76
C GLY A 440 -8.15 -16.42 10.68
N ARG A 441 -9.02 -15.41 10.55
CA ARG A 441 -9.99 -15.28 9.45
C ARG A 441 -9.32 -14.71 8.21
N TYR A 442 -9.96 -14.86 7.05
CA TYR A 442 -9.47 -14.30 5.78
C TYR A 442 -9.20 -12.79 5.84
N VAL A 443 -10.03 -12.01 6.56
CA VAL A 443 -9.79 -10.56 6.72
C VAL A 443 -8.44 -10.26 7.38
N GLN A 444 -7.96 -11.15 8.25
CA GLN A 444 -6.64 -11.03 8.87
C GLN A 444 -5.49 -11.39 7.93
N LEU A 445 -5.75 -12.09 6.83
CA LEU A 445 -4.77 -12.46 5.81
C LEU A 445 -4.54 -11.36 4.77
N ARG A 446 -5.37 -10.30 4.78
CA ARG A 446 -5.19 -9.17 3.88
C ARG A 446 -3.85 -8.49 4.16
N ALA A 447 -3.15 -8.09 3.09
CA ALA A 447 -1.82 -7.51 3.17
C ALA A 447 -1.77 -6.28 4.08
N ALA A 448 -2.79 -5.43 4.01
CA ALA A 448 -2.90 -4.22 4.81
C ALA A 448 -3.24 -4.48 6.29
N THR A 449 -3.79 -5.65 6.63
CA THR A 449 -4.25 -5.91 7.99
C THR A 449 -3.08 -5.85 8.98
N ARG A 450 -3.33 -5.12 10.07
CA ARG A 450 -2.40 -4.92 11.18
C ARG A 450 -3.10 -5.15 12.50
N LEU A 451 -2.42 -5.79 13.45
CA LEU A 451 -2.91 -6.01 14.81
C LEU A 451 -1.90 -5.48 15.82
N GLY A 452 -2.37 -4.85 16.89
CA GLY A 452 -1.52 -4.42 18.00
C GLY A 452 -1.58 -5.40 19.18
N ARG A 453 -0.42 -5.85 19.67
CA ARG A 453 -0.30 -6.73 20.85
C ARG A 453 0.84 -6.32 21.76
N GLU A 454 0.74 -6.63 23.03
CA GLU A 454 1.76 -6.36 24.05
C GLU A 454 3.08 -7.06 23.66
N PRO A 455 4.24 -6.40 23.79
CA PRO A 455 5.53 -6.97 23.37
C PRO A 455 5.93 -8.22 24.16
N GLU A 456 5.44 -8.40 25.38
CA GLU A 456 5.65 -9.58 26.22
C GLU A 456 4.71 -10.74 25.87
N MET A 457 3.73 -10.53 25.00
CA MET A 457 2.76 -11.55 24.65
C MET A 457 3.42 -12.74 23.94
N VAL A 458 3.09 -13.94 24.43
CA VAL A 458 3.58 -15.22 23.91
C VAL A 458 2.39 -16.04 23.39
N SER A 459 2.22 -16.11 22.07
CA SER A 459 1.10 -16.83 21.42
C SER A 459 1.58 -17.80 20.35
N ARG A 460 0.94 -18.97 20.27
CA ARG A 460 1.26 -20.03 19.28
C ARG A 460 0.82 -19.69 17.85
N ALA A 461 0.22 -18.52 17.66
CA ALA A 461 -0.12 -17.98 16.36
C ALA A 461 0.80 -16.82 15.95
N VAL A 462 1.87 -16.56 16.71
CA VAL A 462 2.80 -15.47 16.47
C VAL A 462 4.22 -16.00 16.36
N GLY A 463 4.87 -15.61 15.26
CA GLY A 463 6.26 -15.83 14.93
C GLY A 463 6.87 -14.54 14.39
N PHE A 464 7.85 -14.66 13.52
CA PHE A 464 8.54 -13.52 12.91
C PHE A 464 9.45 -13.97 11.77
N ARG A 465 9.87 -12.99 10.97
CA ARG A 465 11.02 -13.07 10.06
C ARG A 465 11.92 -11.86 10.26
N CYS A 466 13.15 -11.91 9.78
CA CYS A 466 14.06 -10.78 9.87
C CYS A 466 14.20 -10.03 8.54
N ALA A 467 14.68 -8.80 8.64
CA ALA A 467 15.03 -7.96 7.50
C ALA A 467 16.24 -7.09 7.85
N ARG A 468 16.92 -6.58 6.83
CA ARG A 468 17.99 -5.60 7.03
C ARG A 468 18.04 -4.63 5.85
N ARG A 469 18.59 -3.45 6.11
CA ARG A 469 18.91 -2.52 5.03
C ARG A 469 20.26 -2.88 4.37
N PRO A 470 20.41 -2.57 3.07
CA PRO A 470 21.61 -2.83 2.29
C PRO A 470 22.85 -2.05 2.71
#